data_AF-A0A819P5H2-F1
#
_entry.id   AF-A0A819P5H2-F1
#
_cell.length_a   1.000
_cell.length_b   1.000
_cell.length_c   1.000
_cell.angle_alpha   90.00
_cell.angle_beta   90.00
_cell.angle_gamma   90.00
#
_symmetry.space_group_name_H-M   'P 1'
#
loop_
_entity.id
_entity.type
_entity.pdbx_description
1 polymer ?
#
loop_
_entity_poly.entity_id
_entity_poly.type
_entity_poly.pdbx_seq_one_letter_code
_entity_poly.pdbx_strand_id
1 'polypeptide(L)'
;MSHEEFISNIYSRLSKILSTDPLLSDIKCHPSKISFSKLNQLEQGQLINISIRRFDNSLINVYLSEEARVYQLKRAIKDLFSNKKINWKSIWKRYVLATYDHQQLINDNRRIKYYGVYNNSELFFIRGRRLK
;
A
#
# COMPACT_ATOMS: atom_id res chain seq x y z
N MET A 1 -36.73 1.46 -7.89
CA MET A 1 -35.40 1.97 -7.49
C MET A 1 -34.38 0.91 -7.85
N SER A 2 -33.47 1.20 -8.76
CA SER A 2 -32.37 0.29 -9.10
C SER A 2 -31.30 0.32 -7.99
N HIS A 3 -30.47 -0.73 -7.92
CA HIS A 3 -29.35 -0.76 -6.98
C HIS A 3 -28.39 0.42 -7.20
N GLU A 4 -28.19 0.85 -8.44
CA GLU A 4 -27.34 1.99 -8.79
C GLU A 4 -27.93 3.32 -8.32
N GLU A 5 -29.24 3.51 -8.47
CA GLU A 5 -29.95 4.70 -7.97
C GLU A 5 -29.87 4.79 -6.45
N PHE A 6 -30.04 3.65 -5.75
CA PHE A 6 -29.93 3.57 -4.30
C PHE A 6 -28.53 3.91 -3.82
N ILE A 7 -27.50 3.31 -4.43
CA ILE A 7 -26.09 3.57 -4.13
C ILE A 7 -25.76 5.05 -4.35
N SER A 8 -26.18 5.62 -5.49
CA SER A 8 -25.96 7.03 -5.83
C SER A 8 -26.60 7.98 -4.80
N ASN A 9 -27.82 7.68 -4.37
CA ASN A 9 -28.54 8.47 -3.37
C ASN A 9 -27.88 8.42 -1.98
N ILE A 10 -27.31 7.28 -1.59
CA ILE A 10 -26.54 7.19 -0.35
C ILE A 10 -25.25 8.00 -0.45
N TYR A 11 -24.48 7.87 -1.54
CA TYR A 11 -23.24 8.61 -1.69
C TYR A 11 -23.46 10.13 -1.71
N SER A 12 -24.52 10.61 -2.35
CA SER A 12 -24.85 12.05 -2.39
C SER A 12 -25.26 12.61 -1.02
N ARG A 13 -25.96 11.81 -0.21
CA ARG A 13 -26.31 12.18 1.16
C ARG A 13 -25.11 12.18 2.09
N LEU A 14 -24.27 11.16 2.00
CA LEU A 14 -23.04 11.07 2.79
C LEU A 14 -22.07 12.20 2.47
N SER A 15 -21.87 12.52 1.17
CA SER A 15 -20.99 13.63 0.78
C SER A 15 -21.48 14.98 1.28
N LYS A 16 -22.80 15.18 1.34
CA LYS A 16 -23.41 16.39 1.91
C LYS A 16 -23.16 16.49 3.42
N ILE A 17 -23.30 15.41 4.17
CA ILE A 17 -23.05 15.40 5.62
C ILE A 17 -21.57 15.68 5.90
N LEU A 18 -20.68 14.98 5.19
CA LEU A 18 -19.22 15.11 5.34
C LEU A 18 -18.70 16.52 5.01
N SER A 19 -19.35 17.23 4.08
CA SER A 19 -18.95 18.60 3.73
C SER A 19 -19.56 19.67 4.64
N THR A 20 -20.65 19.37 5.34
CA THR A 20 -21.33 20.32 6.24
C THR A 20 -20.89 20.25 7.69
N ASP A 21 -20.36 19.11 8.15
CA ASP A 21 -19.97 18.92 9.54
C ASP A 21 -18.48 19.25 9.74
N PRO A 22 -18.14 20.32 10.50
CA PRO A 22 -16.76 20.71 10.76
C PRO A 22 -15.94 19.64 11.49
N LEU A 23 -16.58 18.70 12.20
CA LEU A 23 -15.90 17.61 12.89
C LEU A 23 -15.56 16.45 11.95
N LEU A 24 -16.21 16.37 10.80
CA LEU A 24 -16.07 15.27 9.84
C LEU A 24 -15.34 15.69 8.56
N SER A 25 -14.89 16.94 8.46
CA SER A 25 -14.16 17.47 7.28
C SER A 25 -12.87 16.72 6.97
N ASP A 26 -12.28 16.08 7.98
CA ASP A 26 -11.03 15.33 7.84
C ASP A 26 -11.26 13.91 7.30
N ILE A 27 -12.52 13.47 7.24
CA ILE A 27 -12.89 12.17 6.69
C ILE A 27 -12.86 12.26 5.16
N LYS A 28 -11.81 11.69 4.56
CA LYS A 28 -11.66 11.61 3.10
C LYS A 28 -12.93 11.04 2.45
N CYS A 29 -13.54 11.82 1.55
CA CYS A 29 -14.78 11.49 0.83
C CYS A 29 -14.69 10.24 -0.07
N HIS A 30 -13.49 9.68 -0.27
CA HIS A 30 -13.31 8.39 -0.91
C HIS A 30 -12.92 7.32 0.12
N PRO A 31 -13.75 6.29 0.33
CA PRO A 31 -13.39 5.21 1.23
C PRO A 31 -12.16 4.49 0.67
N SER A 32 -11.03 4.64 1.35
CA SER A 32 -9.90 3.76 1.12
C SER A 32 -10.37 2.32 1.35
N LYS A 33 -10.05 1.38 0.47
CA LYS A 33 -10.46 -0.04 0.60
C LYS A 33 -9.80 -0.77 1.79
N ILE A 34 -9.32 -0.03 2.78
CA ILE A 34 -8.66 -0.55 3.97
C ILE A 34 -9.77 -0.96 4.94
N SER A 35 -9.70 -2.19 5.44
CA SER A 35 -10.62 -2.67 6.48
C SER A 35 -10.44 -1.85 7.77
N PHE A 36 -11.53 -1.58 8.48
CA PHE A 36 -11.51 -0.99 9.82
C PHE A 36 -10.53 -1.68 10.77
N SER A 37 -10.47 -3.02 10.73
CA SER A 37 -9.51 -3.78 11.53
C SER A 37 -8.05 -3.44 11.22
N LYS A 38 -7.70 -3.18 9.96
CA LYS A 38 -6.35 -2.75 9.57
C LYS A 38 -6.07 -1.32 10.02
N LEU A 39 -7.07 -0.43 10.00
CA LEU A 39 -6.94 0.93 10.51
C LEU A 39 -6.63 0.93 12.00
N ASN A 40 -7.40 0.19 12.80
CA ASN A 40 -7.12 0.04 14.24
C ASN A 40 -5.71 -0.52 14.50
N GLN A 41 -5.28 -1.51 13.71
CA GLN A 41 -3.93 -2.07 13.85
C GLN A 41 -2.82 -1.08 13.49
N LEU A 42 -3.05 -0.15 12.56
CA LEU A 42 -2.13 0.94 12.26
C LEU A 42 -2.06 1.95 13.41
N GLU A 43 -3.22 2.35 13.94
CA GLU A 43 -3.31 3.28 15.06
C GLU A 43 -2.64 2.73 16.33
N GLN A 44 -2.74 1.41 16.55
CA GLN A 44 -2.09 0.70 17.65
C GLN A 44 -0.62 0.37 17.40
N GLY A 45 -0.05 0.75 16.24
CA GLY A 45 1.35 0.49 15.88
C GLY A 45 1.68 -0.99 15.59
N GLN A 46 0.67 -1.85 15.42
CA GLN A 46 0.87 -3.27 15.09
C GLN A 46 1.23 -3.49 13.62
N LEU A 47 0.77 -2.57 12.76
CA LEU A 47 1.13 -2.49 11.35
C LEU A 47 1.84 -1.17 11.08
N ILE A 48 2.70 -1.21 10.07
CA ILE A 48 3.34 -0.05 9.47
C ILE A 48 2.76 0.17 8.07
N ASN A 49 2.66 1.44 7.68
CA ASN A 49 2.31 1.88 6.34
C ASN A 49 3.58 2.06 5.51
N ILE A 50 3.68 1.37 4.38
CA ILE A 50 4.82 1.47 3.46
C ILE A 50 4.29 1.96 2.13
N SER A 51 4.76 3.12 1.68
CA SER A 51 4.40 3.67 0.37
C SER A 51 5.35 3.13 -0.70
N ILE A 52 4.79 2.68 -1.81
CA ILE A 52 5.55 2.13 -2.94
C ILE A 52 5.33 3.02 -4.14
N ARG A 53 6.41 3.64 -4.61
CA ARG A 53 6.41 4.43 -5.83
C ARG A 53 6.49 3.52 -7.05
N ARG A 54 5.46 3.62 -7.87
CA ARG A 54 5.36 2.95 -9.17
C ARG A 54 6.11 3.75 -10.24
N PHE A 55 6.33 3.14 -11.39
CA PHE A 55 7.00 3.77 -12.53
C PHE A 55 6.23 4.96 -13.12
N ASP A 56 4.92 5.03 -12.91
CA ASP A 56 4.06 6.17 -13.29
C ASP A 56 4.05 7.28 -12.22
N ASN A 57 4.99 7.25 -11.27
CA ASN A 57 5.06 8.12 -10.09
C ASN A 57 3.85 8.07 -9.15
N SER A 58 2.89 7.18 -9.39
CA SER A 58 1.80 6.95 -8.44
C SER A 58 2.29 6.19 -7.21
N LEU A 59 1.70 6.48 -6.06
CA LEU A 59 1.98 5.80 -4.80
C LEU A 59 0.91 4.76 -4.50
N ILE A 60 1.35 3.61 -3.97
CA ILE A 60 0.45 2.60 -3.41
C ILE A 60 0.92 2.27 -2.01
N ASN A 61 -0.01 2.19 -1.06
CA ASN A 61 0.28 1.84 0.32
C ASN A 61 0.14 0.34 0.55
N VAL A 62 1.10 -0.23 1.27
CA VAL A 62 1.13 -1.61 1.75
C VAL A 62 1.22 -1.59 3.26
N TYR A 63 0.35 -2.37 3.92
CA TYR A 63 0.27 -2.45 5.37
C TYR A 63 0.77 -3.81 5.85
N LEU A 64 1.82 -3.82 6.67
CA LEU A 64 2.50 -5.02 7.16
C LEU A 64 2.96 -4.82 8.59
N SER A 65 3.22 -5.91 9.31
CA SER A 65 3.92 -5.82 10.60
C SER A 65 5.35 -5.30 10.39
N GLU A 66 5.87 -4.53 11.34
CA GLU A 66 7.28 -4.08 11.34
C GLU A 66 8.28 -5.25 11.30
N GLU A 67 7.89 -6.39 11.88
CA GLU A 67 8.70 -7.61 11.88
C GLU A 67 8.62 -8.41 10.58
N ALA A 68 7.89 -7.91 9.57
CA ALA A 68 7.70 -8.61 8.31
C ALA A 68 9.02 -8.80 7.55
N ARG A 69 9.08 -9.88 6.78
CA ARG A 69 10.18 -10.21 5.88
C ARG A 69 9.92 -9.69 4.47
N VAL A 70 10.99 -9.52 3.70
CA VAL A 70 10.92 -8.99 2.32
C VAL A 70 9.98 -9.83 1.42
N TYR A 71 9.93 -11.17 1.58
CA TYR A 71 8.98 -11.98 0.80
C TYR A 71 7.51 -11.66 1.12
N GLN A 72 7.19 -11.31 2.38
CA GLN A 72 5.83 -10.95 2.78
C GLN A 72 5.44 -9.61 2.17
N LEU A 73 6.38 -8.67 2.09
CA LEU A 73 6.22 -7.41 1.36
C LEU A 73 5.95 -7.64 -0.12
N LYS A 74 6.77 -8.42 -0.81
CA LYS A 74 6.56 -8.76 -2.23
C LYS A 74 5.21 -9.44 -2.46
N ARG A 75 4.80 -10.33 -1.55
CA ARG A 75 3.49 -11.00 -1.61
C ARG A 75 2.34 -10.00 -1.46
N ALA A 76 2.39 -9.13 -0.45
CA ALA A 76 1.36 -8.13 -0.22
C ALA A 76 1.20 -7.17 -1.41
N ILE A 77 2.30 -6.79 -2.05
CA ILE A 77 2.28 -6.01 -3.30
C ILE A 77 1.56 -6.77 -4.40
N LYS A 78 1.89 -8.05 -4.61
CA LYS A 78 1.24 -8.89 -5.60
C LYS A 78 -0.27 -9.00 -5.36
N ASP A 79 -0.68 -9.17 -4.11
CA ASP A 79 -2.07 -9.36 -3.72
C ASP A 79 -2.93 -8.11 -4.01
N LEU A 80 -2.35 -6.91 -3.90
CA LEU A 80 -3.02 -5.64 -4.28
C LEU A 80 -3.37 -5.56 -5.77
N PHE A 81 -2.69 -6.34 -6.61
CA PHE A 81 -2.96 -6.41 -8.05
C PHE A 81 -3.44 -7.80 -8.48
N SER A 82 -4.03 -8.56 -7.56
CA SER A 82 -4.57 -9.90 -7.84
C SER A 82 -5.60 -9.92 -8.98
N ASN A 83 -6.32 -8.82 -9.20
CA ASN A 83 -7.26 -8.65 -10.32
C ASN A 83 -6.59 -8.37 -11.68
N LYS A 84 -5.26 -8.17 -11.72
CA LYS A 84 -4.50 -7.91 -12.95
C LYS A 84 -3.61 -9.10 -13.29
N LYS A 85 -3.56 -9.46 -14.58
CA LYS A 85 -2.65 -10.50 -15.10
C LYS A 85 -1.21 -9.97 -15.20
N ILE A 86 -0.53 -9.84 -14.05
CA ILE A 86 0.87 -9.38 -13.99
C ILE A 86 1.81 -10.57 -13.79
N ASN A 87 2.84 -10.69 -14.64
CA ASN A 87 3.90 -11.67 -14.45
C ASN A 87 4.90 -11.19 -13.38
N TRP A 88 4.52 -11.37 -12.11
CA TRP A 88 5.32 -10.98 -10.95
C TRP A 88 6.70 -11.64 -10.91
N LYS A 89 6.84 -12.87 -11.41
CA LYS A 89 8.16 -13.53 -11.52
C LYS A 89 9.12 -12.71 -12.38
N SER A 90 8.64 -12.16 -13.50
CA SER A 90 9.45 -11.29 -14.36
C SER A 90 9.74 -9.94 -13.72
N ILE A 91 8.79 -9.36 -12.99
CA ILE A 91 9.00 -8.11 -12.24
C ILE A 91 10.11 -8.29 -11.21
N TRP A 92 10.01 -9.29 -10.33
CA TRP A 92 11.00 -9.53 -9.28
C TRP A 92 12.37 -9.98 -9.82
N LYS A 93 12.43 -10.54 -11.03
CA LYS A 93 13.70 -10.84 -11.71
C LYS A 93 14.38 -9.59 -12.27
N ARG A 94 13.61 -8.61 -12.74
CA ARG A 94 14.12 -7.40 -13.42
C ARG A 94 14.29 -6.21 -12.49
N TYR A 95 13.51 -6.16 -11.42
CA TYR A 95 13.43 -5.04 -10.50
C TYR A 95 13.55 -5.49 -9.06
N VAL A 96 14.18 -4.64 -8.26
CA VAL A 96 14.36 -4.82 -6.82
C VAL A 96 13.72 -3.64 -6.11
N LEU A 97 13.18 -3.86 -4.92
CA LEU A 97 12.70 -2.78 -4.06
C LEU A 97 13.89 -2.16 -3.33
N ALA A 98 13.95 -0.83 -3.30
CA ALA A 98 14.98 -0.10 -2.57
C ALA A 98 14.39 1.06 -1.78
N THR A 99 15.03 1.41 -0.67
CA THR A 99 14.75 2.64 0.07
C THR A 99 15.29 3.86 -0.68
N TYR A 100 14.92 5.05 -0.20
CA TYR A 100 15.47 6.32 -0.70
C TYR A 100 17.01 6.36 -0.61
N ASP A 101 17.57 5.82 0.47
CA ASP A 101 19.03 5.73 0.70
C ASP A 101 19.71 4.61 -0.11
N HIS A 102 19.08 4.18 -1.20
CA HIS A 102 19.56 3.14 -2.12
C HIS A 102 19.80 1.76 -1.49
N GLN A 103 19.23 1.49 -0.31
CA GLN A 103 19.36 0.19 0.33
C GLN A 103 18.42 -0.83 -0.34
N GLN A 104 19.00 -1.84 -0.98
CA GLN A 104 18.25 -2.82 -1.77
C GLN A 104 17.74 -3.99 -0.91
N LEU A 105 16.45 -4.30 -1.01
CA LEU A 105 15.81 -5.42 -0.33
C LEU A 105 16.04 -6.72 -1.13
N ILE A 106 17.27 -7.25 -1.05
CA ILE A 106 17.72 -8.40 -1.86
C ILE A 106 17.46 -9.77 -1.21
N ASN A 107 17.51 -9.87 0.12
CA ASN A 107 17.28 -11.13 0.85
C ASN A 107 15.83 -11.21 1.31
N ASP A 108 15.08 -12.13 0.68
CA ASP A 108 13.67 -12.39 0.93
C ASP A 108 13.35 -12.79 2.37
N ASN A 109 14.28 -13.46 3.06
CA ASN A 109 14.10 -13.96 4.42
C ASN A 109 14.49 -12.95 5.51
N ARG A 110 15.13 -11.83 5.12
CA ARG A 110 15.52 -10.78 6.05
C ARG A 110 14.33 -9.89 6.37
N ARG A 111 14.22 -9.45 7.62
CA ARG A 111 13.20 -8.49 8.05
C ARG A 111 13.42 -7.13 7.39
N ILE A 112 12.32 -6.46 7.04
CA ILE A 112 12.34 -5.17 6.35
C ILE A 112 12.99 -4.07 7.19
N LYS A 113 12.82 -4.11 8.53
CA LYS A 113 13.46 -3.16 9.45
C LYS A 113 14.99 -3.12 9.36
N TYR A 114 15.64 -4.24 9.01
CA TYR A 114 17.09 -4.29 8.82
C TYR A 114 17.56 -3.61 7.52
N TYR A 115 16.62 -3.23 6.66
CA TYR A 115 16.86 -2.38 5.49
C TYR A 115 16.45 -0.92 5.72
N GLY A 116 16.23 -0.50 6.97
CA GLY A 116 15.76 0.86 7.29
C GLY A 116 14.32 1.13 6.88
N VAL A 117 13.50 0.10 6.69
CA VAL A 117 12.07 0.26 6.36
C VAL A 117 11.26 0.28 7.65
N TYR A 118 10.62 1.42 7.89
CA TYR A 118 9.79 1.73 9.06
C TYR A 118 8.42 2.26 8.62
N ASN A 119 7.63 2.73 9.59
CA ASN A 119 6.35 3.36 9.31
C ASN A 119 6.51 4.61 8.45
N ASN A 120 5.66 4.73 7.43
CA ASN A 120 5.66 5.76 6.40
C ASN A 120 6.93 5.80 5.53
N SER A 121 7.76 4.74 5.54
CA SER A 121 8.86 4.63 4.60
C SER A 121 8.36 4.50 3.16
N GLU A 122 9.13 5.08 2.26
CA GLU A 122 8.90 4.99 0.83
C GLU A 122 9.89 4.05 0.15
N LEU A 123 9.36 3.17 -0.71
CA LEU A 123 10.13 2.22 -1.50
C LEU A 123 9.95 2.45 -2.99
N PHE A 124 11.02 2.19 -3.73
CA PHE A 124 11.10 2.40 -5.17
C PHE A 124 11.44 1.10 -5.89
N PHE A 125 10.89 0.91 -7.08
CA PHE A 125 11.36 -0.11 -7.99
C PHE A 125 12.61 0.39 -8.72
N ILE A 126 13.75 -0.24 -8.45
CA ILE A 126 15.00 0.00 -9.18
C ILE A 126 15.33 -1.19 -10.08
N ARG A 127 16.03 -0.93 -11.19
CA ARG A 127 16.47 -2.00 -12.10
C ARG A 127 17.52 -2.86 -11.41
N GLY A 128 17.25 -4.17 -11.32
CA GLY A 128 18.20 -5.14 -10.78
C GLY A 128 19.43 -5.23 -11.67
N ARG A 129 20.63 -5.17 -11.06
CA ARG A 129 21.87 -5.44 -11.79
C ARG A 129 21.88 -6.93 -12.14
N ARG A 130 22.05 -7.25 -13.43
CA ARG A 130 22.40 -8.62 -13.83
C ARG A 130 23.78 -8.90 -13.25
N LEU A 131 23.89 -9.84 -12.32
CA LEU A 131 25.17 -10.51 -12.12
C LEU A 131 25.47 -11.22 -13.45
N LYS A 132 26.52 -10.77 -14.13
CA LYS A 132 27.08 -11.45 -15.29
C LYS A 132 27.81 -12.70 -14.82
#